data_AF-A0A954K1X6-F1
#
_entry.id   AF-A0A954K1X6-F1
#
_cell.length_a   1.000
_cell.length_b   1.000
_cell.length_c   1.000
_cell.angle_alpha   90.00
_cell.angle_beta   90.00
_cell.angle_gamma   90.00
#
_symmetry.space_group_name_H-M   'P 1'
#
loop_
_entity.id
_entity.type
_entity.pdbx_description
1 polymer ?
#
loop_
_entity_poly.entity_id
_entity_poly.type
_entity_poly.pdbx_seq_one_letter_code
_entity_poly.pdbx_strand_id
1 'polypeptide(L)'
;MLELETANPNTADSRIEESISAEERLELERYRHWIKKLADVCEAAAQGDLEARLLNIDIDGDLKRAIRSVNSLLDYTDAFVRESKASLTAAANGKFFRKVLLKGMRGSFKQASEVINSAGEKMKHQSEEIEQATSKRLKMADDFEQEVQGISTIVSAAATQLHATVQSLTAVTERASEETTDAVEFVDQTSQNVDVVAQSTVQLNLSIQQIDSRVKQSTEIVQQAVNES
;
A
#
# COMPACT_ATOMS: atom_id res chain seq x y z
N MET A 1 82.05 76.67 -35.26
CA MET A 1 81.89 75.27 -34.81
C MET A 1 80.48 75.17 -34.24
N LEU A 2 79.60 74.51 -35.02
CA LEU A 2 78.26 73.98 -34.68
C LEU A 2 77.24 74.91 -34.00
N GLU A 3 76.34 75.42 -34.83
CA GLU A 3 74.97 75.81 -34.45
C GLU A 3 74.18 74.55 -34.06
N LEU A 4 73.55 74.59 -32.88
CA LEU A 4 72.56 73.61 -32.44
C LEU A 4 71.20 74.31 -32.43
N GLU A 5 70.47 74.07 -33.51
CA GLU A 5 69.10 74.50 -33.75
C GLU A 5 68.16 73.76 -32.78
N THR A 6 67.41 74.54 -32.01
CA THR A 6 66.45 74.03 -31.02
C THR A 6 65.23 73.44 -31.74
N ALA A 7 65.15 72.11 -31.80
CA ALA A 7 63.96 71.42 -32.29
C ALA A 7 62.82 71.55 -31.27
N ASN A 8 61.83 72.37 -31.63
CA ASN A 8 60.58 72.57 -30.91
C ASN A 8 59.81 71.23 -30.75
N PRO A 9 59.45 70.79 -29.52
CA PRO A 9 58.71 69.54 -29.31
C PRO A 9 57.21 69.62 -29.68
N ASN A 10 56.73 70.75 -30.21
CA ASN A 10 55.30 71.02 -30.39
C ASN A 10 54.76 70.78 -31.82
N THR A 11 55.43 69.95 -32.64
CA THR A 11 54.99 69.65 -34.02
C THR A 11 54.71 68.17 -34.29
N ALA A 12 54.96 67.27 -33.34
CA ALA A 12 54.69 65.85 -33.50
C ALA A 12 53.36 65.39 -32.89
N ASP A 13 52.81 66.14 -31.92
CA ASP A 13 51.56 65.79 -31.22
C ASP A 13 50.29 66.29 -31.95
N SER A 14 50.45 67.10 -33.01
CA SER A 14 49.34 67.66 -33.80
C SER A 14 48.92 66.77 -34.98
N ARG A 15 49.31 65.50 -35.03
CA ARG A 15 48.94 64.55 -36.11
C ARG A 15 48.09 63.36 -35.65
N ILE A 16 47.81 63.23 -34.35
CA ILE A 16 46.90 62.19 -33.83
C ILE A 16 45.48 62.74 -33.58
N GLU A 17 45.28 64.06 -33.60
CA GLU A 17 43.96 64.67 -33.80
C GLU A 17 43.58 64.70 -35.29
N GLU A 18 43.63 63.54 -35.96
CA GLU A 18 42.83 63.37 -37.17
C GLU A 18 41.36 63.54 -36.76
N SER A 19 40.80 64.68 -37.18
CA SER A 19 39.45 65.10 -36.87
C SER A 19 38.46 63.99 -37.26
N ILE A 20 37.91 63.29 -36.27
CA ILE A 20 36.76 62.39 -36.49
C ILE A 20 35.72 63.20 -37.27
N SER A 21 35.39 62.72 -38.46
CA SER A 21 34.39 63.32 -39.34
C SER A 21 33.07 63.47 -38.57
N ALA A 22 32.28 64.50 -38.86
CA ALA A 22 30.96 64.65 -38.27
C ALA A 22 30.10 63.39 -38.46
N GLU A 23 30.30 62.68 -39.57
CA GLU A 23 29.63 61.42 -39.90
C GLU A 23 30.06 60.26 -38.98
N GLU A 24 31.35 60.14 -38.70
CA GLU A 24 31.90 59.12 -37.79
C GLU A 24 31.49 59.37 -36.33
N ARG A 25 31.37 60.65 -35.91
CA ARG A 25 30.84 60.99 -34.57
C ARG A 25 29.38 60.59 -34.44
N LEU A 26 28.57 60.89 -35.46
CA LEU A 26 27.15 60.49 -35.49
C LEU A 26 26.98 58.98 -35.47
N GLU A 27 27.82 58.25 -36.20
CA GLU A 27 27.85 56.79 -36.14
C GLU A 27 28.20 56.28 -34.75
N LEU A 28 29.26 56.81 -34.12
CA LEU A 28 29.66 56.42 -32.77
C LEU A 28 28.57 56.70 -31.73
N GLU A 29 27.84 57.81 -31.85
CA GLU A 29 26.71 58.12 -30.98
C GLU A 29 25.56 57.12 -31.15
N ARG A 30 25.24 56.69 -32.38
CA ARG A 30 24.27 55.62 -32.63
C ARG A 30 24.70 54.29 -31.99
N TYR A 31 25.96 53.90 -32.14
CA TYR A 31 26.48 52.70 -31.48
C TYR A 31 26.37 52.79 -29.95
N ARG A 32 26.78 53.92 -29.35
CA ARG A 32 26.66 54.14 -27.90
C ARG A 32 25.22 54.08 -27.42
N HIS A 33 24.29 54.67 -28.17
CA HIS A 33 22.86 54.62 -27.88
C HIS A 33 22.35 53.18 -27.82
N TRP A 34 22.62 52.39 -28.85
CA TRP A 34 22.16 51.00 -28.93
C TRP A 34 22.81 50.07 -27.92
N ILE A 35 24.09 50.28 -27.60
CA ILE A 35 24.76 49.54 -26.53
C ILE A 35 24.08 49.81 -25.19
N LYS A 36 23.74 51.07 -24.90
CA LYS A 36 22.99 51.41 -23.68
C LYS A 36 21.62 50.74 -23.66
N LYS A 37 20.86 50.84 -24.74
CA LYS A 37 19.54 50.18 -24.85
C LYS A 37 19.62 48.66 -24.70
N LEU A 38 20.63 48.04 -25.29
CA LEU A 38 20.89 46.61 -25.14
C LEU A 38 21.17 46.25 -23.68
N ALA A 39 21.99 47.03 -22.98
CA ALA A 39 22.26 46.84 -21.56
C ALA A 39 20.98 46.96 -20.71
N ASP A 40 20.18 48.02 -20.92
CA ASP A 40 18.91 48.22 -20.23
C ASP A 40 17.96 47.01 -20.41
N VAL A 41 17.87 46.46 -21.62
CA VAL A 41 17.03 45.28 -21.92
C VAL A 41 17.59 44.02 -21.28
N CYS A 42 18.91 43.82 -21.27
CA CYS A 42 19.52 42.70 -20.57
C CYS A 42 19.30 42.77 -19.05
N GLU A 43 19.35 43.96 -18.46
CA GLU A 43 19.05 44.17 -17.04
C GLU A 43 17.58 43.88 -16.72
N ALA A 44 16.66 44.38 -17.55
CA ALA A 44 15.23 44.09 -17.41
C ALA A 44 14.94 42.58 -17.51
N ALA A 45 15.54 41.91 -18.50
CA ALA A 45 15.42 40.46 -18.68
C ALA A 45 15.98 39.68 -17.48
N ALA A 46 17.09 40.12 -16.90
CA ALA A 46 17.65 39.52 -15.69
C ALA A 46 16.73 39.65 -14.47
N GLN A 47 15.88 40.68 -14.44
CA GLN A 47 14.83 40.87 -13.43
C GLN A 47 13.52 40.13 -13.78
N GLY A 48 13.47 39.43 -14.91
CA GLY A 48 12.33 38.62 -15.34
C GLY A 48 11.35 39.34 -16.28
N ASP A 49 11.65 40.56 -16.73
CA ASP A 49 10.90 41.21 -17.80
C ASP A 49 11.34 40.65 -19.16
N LEU A 50 10.62 39.63 -19.62
CA LEU A 50 10.86 38.97 -20.90
C LEU A 50 10.08 39.59 -22.05
N GLU A 51 9.35 40.68 -21.83
CA GLU A 51 8.56 41.40 -22.85
C GLU A 51 9.31 42.62 -23.41
N ALA A 52 10.42 43.03 -22.79
CA ALA A 52 11.31 44.08 -23.28
C ALA A 52 11.87 43.74 -24.69
N ARG A 53 11.77 44.66 -25.65
CA ARG A 53 12.22 44.44 -27.03
C ARG A 53 13.03 45.60 -27.57
N LEU A 54 14.06 45.27 -28.35
CA LEU A 54 14.86 46.22 -29.13
C LEU A 54 14.28 46.30 -30.55
N LEU A 55 13.56 47.37 -30.87
CA LEU A 55 12.81 47.56 -32.12
C LEU A 55 13.33 48.77 -32.91
N ASN A 56 13.03 48.83 -34.22
CA ASN A 56 13.42 49.96 -35.09
C ASN A 56 14.93 50.22 -35.11
N ILE A 57 15.71 49.15 -35.29
CA ILE A 57 17.18 49.19 -35.28
C ILE A 57 17.67 49.88 -36.56
N ASP A 58 18.32 51.03 -36.39
CA ASP A 58 18.89 51.89 -37.45
C ASP A 58 20.42 51.75 -37.59
N ILE A 59 20.96 50.66 -37.05
CA ILE A 59 22.38 50.28 -37.14
C ILE A 59 22.54 48.95 -37.87
N ASP A 60 23.68 48.79 -38.54
CA ASP A 60 24.03 47.59 -39.28
C ASP A 60 25.22 46.84 -38.67
N GLY A 61 25.62 45.73 -39.30
CA GLY A 61 26.76 44.93 -38.88
C GLY A 61 26.51 44.07 -37.62
N ASP A 62 27.57 43.88 -36.85
CA ASP A 62 27.61 42.92 -35.74
C ASP A 62 26.69 43.29 -34.59
N LEU A 63 26.47 44.59 -34.33
CA LEU A 63 25.57 45.03 -33.27
C LEU A 63 24.10 44.74 -33.64
N LYS A 64 23.70 44.90 -34.91
CA LYS A 64 22.37 44.46 -35.39
C LYS A 64 22.18 42.95 -35.22
N ARG A 65 23.21 42.16 -35.52
CA ARG A 65 23.21 40.70 -35.32
C ARG A 65 23.06 40.37 -33.83
N ALA A 66 23.81 41.02 -32.95
CA ALA A 66 23.72 40.82 -31.51
C ALA A 66 22.33 41.17 -30.96
N ILE A 67 21.76 42.30 -31.35
CA ILE A 67 20.41 42.72 -30.95
C ILE A 67 19.36 41.69 -31.38
N ARG A 68 19.43 41.20 -32.63
CA ARG A 68 18.53 40.16 -33.12
C ARG A 68 18.66 38.85 -32.34
N SER A 69 19.89 38.47 -31.97
CA SER A 69 20.14 37.29 -31.14
C SER A 69 19.56 37.45 -29.73
N VAL A 70 19.67 38.63 -29.12
CA VAL A 70 19.07 38.90 -27.80
C VAL A 70 17.56 38.88 -27.85
N ASN A 71 16.92 39.54 -28.84
CA ASN A 71 15.47 39.45 -29.01
C ASN A 71 15.01 37.99 -29.19
N SER A 72 15.73 37.22 -30.01
CA SER A 72 15.41 35.79 -30.21
C SER A 72 15.55 34.98 -28.92
N LEU A 73 16.57 35.26 -28.09
CA LEU A 73 16.76 34.61 -26.80
C LEU A 73 15.59 34.94 -25.86
N LEU A 74 15.17 36.21 -25.79
CA LEU A 74 14.02 36.63 -24.98
C LEU A 74 12.72 35.96 -25.45
N ASP A 75 12.49 35.85 -26.76
CA ASP A 75 11.32 35.16 -27.30
C ASP A 75 11.31 33.67 -26.92
N TYR A 76 12.46 32.98 -26.98
CA TYR A 76 12.54 31.57 -26.55
C TYR A 76 12.36 31.41 -25.04
N THR A 77 12.96 32.29 -24.24
CA THR A 77 12.81 32.25 -22.78
C THR A 77 11.38 32.53 -22.37
N ASP A 78 10.73 33.54 -22.95
CA ASP A 78 9.33 33.87 -22.69
C ASP A 78 8.41 32.71 -23.05
N ALA A 79 8.53 32.19 -24.28
CA ALA A 79 7.72 31.06 -24.71
C ALA A 79 7.94 29.83 -23.81
N PHE A 80 9.19 29.55 -23.42
CA PHE A 80 9.51 28.42 -22.55
C PHE A 80 8.88 28.58 -21.16
N VAL A 81 9.01 29.76 -20.54
CA VAL A 81 8.42 30.04 -19.21
C VAL A 81 6.91 29.94 -19.26
N ARG A 82 6.29 30.56 -20.27
CA ARG A 82 4.83 30.58 -20.48
C ARG A 82 4.27 29.17 -20.64
N GLU A 83 4.84 28.38 -21.54
CA GLU A 83 4.36 27.02 -21.83
C GLU A 83 4.67 26.03 -20.70
N SER A 84 5.87 26.11 -20.12
CA SER A 84 6.26 25.25 -18.97
C SER A 84 5.36 25.52 -17.77
N LYS A 85 5.10 26.79 -17.44
CA LYS A 85 4.18 27.16 -16.35
C LYS A 85 2.80 26.58 -16.58
N ALA A 86 2.26 26.73 -17.79
CA ALA A 86 0.92 26.26 -18.09
C ALA A 86 0.80 24.72 -18.04
N SER A 87 1.80 24.00 -18.56
CA SER A 87 1.86 22.52 -18.50
C SER A 87 2.02 22.02 -17.06
N LEU A 88 2.98 22.56 -16.30
CA LEU A 88 3.23 22.15 -14.92
C LEU A 88 2.05 22.48 -13.99
N THR A 89 1.40 23.62 -14.19
CA THR A 89 0.18 23.97 -13.43
C THR A 89 -0.95 22.98 -13.73
N ALA A 90 -1.12 22.55 -14.98
CA ALA A 90 -2.13 21.54 -15.31
C ALA A 90 -1.79 20.19 -14.66
N ALA A 91 -0.53 19.74 -14.74
CA ALA A 91 -0.08 18.50 -14.11
C ALA A 91 -0.26 18.52 -12.57
N ALA A 92 0.03 19.65 -11.92
CA ALA A 92 -0.19 19.82 -10.47
C ALA A 92 -1.67 19.69 -10.07
N ASN A 93 -2.59 20.00 -10.98
CA ASN A 93 -4.04 19.82 -10.79
C ASN A 93 -4.54 18.44 -11.29
N GLY A 94 -3.65 17.46 -11.49
CA GLY A 94 -3.99 16.12 -12.00
C GLY A 94 -4.39 16.08 -13.48
N LYS A 95 -4.20 17.18 -14.22
CA LYS A 95 -4.58 17.31 -15.64
C LYS A 95 -3.36 17.14 -16.53
N PHE A 96 -3.01 15.90 -16.84
CA PHE A 96 -1.78 15.56 -17.57
C PHE A 96 -1.87 15.70 -19.10
N PHE A 97 -3.03 16.08 -19.64
CA PHE A 97 -3.21 16.22 -21.10
C PHE A 97 -2.50 17.44 -21.69
N ARG A 98 -2.16 18.45 -20.88
CA ARG A 98 -1.54 19.69 -21.35
C ARG A 98 -0.02 19.56 -21.41
N LYS A 99 0.50 19.62 -22.64
CA LYS A 99 1.93 19.53 -22.93
C LYS A 99 2.53 20.89 -23.26
N VAL A 100 3.82 21.04 -22.99
CA VAL A 100 4.64 22.15 -23.49
C VAL A 100 4.71 22.06 -25.01
N LEU A 101 4.38 23.15 -25.69
CA LEU A 101 4.48 23.25 -27.15
C LEU A 101 5.95 23.29 -27.57
N LEU A 102 6.37 22.32 -28.39
CA LEU A 102 7.74 22.22 -28.89
C LEU A 102 7.99 23.09 -30.13
N LYS A 103 6.93 23.59 -30.77
CA LYS A 103 7.05 24.39 -31.99
C LYS A 103 7.75 25.72 -31.67
N GLY A 104 8.87 25.98 -32.34
CA GLY A 104 9.67 27.18 -32.11
C GLY A 104 10.76 27.02 -31.05
N MET A 105 10.71 25.97 -30.22
CA MET A 105 11.77 25.67 -29.25
C MET A 105 13.01 25.11 -29.94
N ARG A 106 14.19 25.51 -29.47
CA ARG A 106 15.49 25.07 -30.03
C ARG A 106 16.48 24.72 -28.93
N GLY A 107 17.44 23.86 -29.27
CA GLY A 107 18.54 23.48 -28.37
C GLY A 107 18.05 23.03 -26.99
N SER A 108 18.66 23.60 -25.95
CA SER A 108 18.36 23.28 -24.55
C SER A 108 16.91 23.55 -24.15
N PHE A 109 16.24 24.58 -24.73
CA PHE A 109 14.83 24.84 -24.44
C PHE A 109 13.95 23.69 -24.93
N LYS A 110 14.20 23.18 -26.15
CA LYS A 110 13.45 22.04 -26.69
C LYS A 110 13.67 20.79 -25.86
N GLN A 111 14.92 20.49 -25.50
CA GLN A 111 15.27 19.33 -24.69
C GLN A 111 14.57 19.39 -23.31
N ALA A 112 14.61 20.55 -22.64
CA ALA A 112 13.92 20.73 -21.36
C ALA A 112 12.40 20.57 -21.50
N SER A 113 11.79 21.11 -22.56
CA SER A 113 10.36 20.92 -22.84
C SER A 113 9.98 19.46 -23.09
N GLU A 114 10.84 18.68 -23.77
CA GLU A 114 10.65 17.25 -23.97
C GLU A 114 10.72 16.48 -22.66
N VAL A 115 11.66 16.83 -21.77
CA VAL A 115 11.75 16.26 -20.41
C VAL A 115 10.48 16.55 -19.60
N ILE A 116 9.98 17.78 -19.62
CA ILE A 116 8.72 18.15 -18.94
C ILE A 116 7.55 17.32 -19.47
N ASN A 117 7.42 17.19 -20.80
CA ASN A 117 6.37 16.39 -21.42
C ASN A 117 6.48 14.91 -21.05
N SER A 118 7.70 14.34 -21.03
CA SER A 118 7.95 12.96 -20.61
C SER A 118 7.58 12.74 -19.13
N ALA A 119 7.93 13.69 -18.25
CA ALA A 119 7.55 13.64 -16.85
C ALA A 119 6.03 13.68 -16.68
N GLY A 120 5.33 14.55 -17.42
CA GLY A 120 3.86 14.62 -17.42
C GLY A 120 3.20 13.30 -17.84
N GLU A 121 3.71 12.63 -18.87
CA GLU A 121 3.23 11.30 -19.28
C GLU A 121 3.48 10.21 -18.22
N LYS A 122 4.64 10.22 -17.57
CA LYS A 122 4.93 9.30 -16.47
C LYS A 122 3.98 9.52 -15.29
N MET A 123 3.73 10.77 -14.93
CA MET A 123 2.78 11.11 -13.86
C MET A 123 1.36 10.65 -14.21
N LYS A 124 0.94 10.82 -15.48
CA LYS A 124 -0.34 10.31 -15.97
C LYS A 124 -0.46 8.80 -15.77
N HIS A 125 0.51 8.05 -16.27
CA HIS A 125 0.52 6.59 -16.16
C HIS A 125 0.49 6.14 -14.70
N GLN A 126 1.31 6.76 -13.85
CA GLN A 126 1.34 6.44 -12.43
C GLN A 126 0.00 6.76 -11.73
N SER A 127 -0.67 7.85 -12.12
CA SER A 127 -2.01 8.17 -11.60
C SER A 127 -3.05 7.11 -12.00
N GLU A 128 -3.02 6.66 -13.25
CA GLU A 128 -3.91 5.60 -13.76
C GLU A 128 -3.63 4.26 -13.06
N GLU A 129 -2.36 3.91 -12.82
CA GLU A 129 -1.96 2.72 -12.06
C GLU A 129 -2.46 2.76 -10.61
N ILE A 130 -2.34 3.90 -9.94
CA ILE A 130 -2.82 4.07 -8.56
C ILE A 130 -4.35 3.92 -8.48
N GLU A 131 -5.08 4.47 -9.44
CA GLU A 131 -6.54 4.34 -9.52
C GLU A 131 -6.94 2.87 -9.70
N GLN A 132 -6.29 2.17 -10.63
CA GLN A 132 -6.52 0.73 -10.85
C GLN A 132 -6.14 -0.11 -9.62
N ALA A 133 -5.02 0.21 -8.96
CA ALA A 133 -4.59 -0.48 -7.74
C ALA A 133 -5.60 -0.28 -6.61
N THR A 134 -6.17 0.93 -6.48
CA THR A 134 -7.21 1.24 -5.49
C THR A 134 -8.47 0.43 -5.76
N SER A 135 -8.93 0.37 -7.01
CA SER A 135 -10.09 -0.45 -7.39
C SER A 135 -9.86 -1.94 -7.15
N LYS A 136 -8.69 -2.48 -7.54
CA LYS A 136 -8.30 -3.87 -7.25
C LYS A 136 -8.30 -4.18 -5.76
N ARG A 137 -7.75 -3.27 -4.95
CA ARG A 137 -7.69 -3.44 -3.49
C ARG A 137 -9.10 -3.46 -2.87
N LEU A 138 -10.01 -2.60 -3.33
CA LEU A 138 -11.40 -2.62 -2.87
C LEU A 138 -12.08 -3.95 -3.21
N LYS A 139 -11.94 -4.42 -4.45
CA LYS A 139 -12.49 -5.72 -4.85
C LYS A 139 -11.93 -6.89 -4.02
N MET A 140 -10.61 -6.89 -3.77
CA MET A 140 -9.99 -7.90 -2.91
C MET A 140 -10.53 -7.85 -1.47
N ALA A 141 -10.85 -6.66 -0.96
CA ALA A 141 -11.45 -6.52 0.37
C ALA A 141 -12.89 -7.08 0.39
N ASP A 142 -13.69 -6.81 -0.65
CA ASP A 142 -15.04 -7.36 -0.78
C ASP A 142 -15.02 -8.90 -0.87
N ASP A 143 -14.13 -9.45 -1.72
CA ASP A 143 -13.95 -10.90 -1.88
C ASP A 143 -13.52 -11.54 -0.55
N PHE A 144 -12.58 -10.90 0.17
CA PHE A 144 -12.12 -11.36 1.49
C PHE A 144 -13.24 -11.31 2.54
N GLU A 145 -14.03 -10.23 2.58
CA GLU A 145 -15.18 -10.12 3.49
C GLU A 145 -16.19 -11.24 3.25
N GLN A 146 -16.51 -11.54 1.99
CA GLN A 146 -17.40 -12.62 1.63
C GLN A 146 -16.87 -13.99 2.08
N GLU A 147 -15.58 -14.26 1.88
CA GLU A 147 -14.95 -15.50 2.31
C GLU A 147 -14.98 -15.66 3.83
N VAL A 148 -14.63 -14.60 4.57
CA VAL A 148 -14.66 -14.60 6.04
C VAL A 148 -16.09 -14.81 6.57
N GLN A 149 -17.10 -14.19 5.96
CA GLN A 149 -18.49 -14.40 6.33
C GLN A 149 -18.94 -15.84 6.06
N GLY A 150 -18.50 -16.44 4.95
CA GLY A 150 -18.72 -17.85 4.64
C GLY A 150 -18.12 -18.78 5.70
N ILE A 151 -16.85 -18.57 6.06
CA ILE A 151 -16.18 -19.34 7.11
C ILE A 151 -16.88 -19.18 8.46
N SER A 152 -17.27 -17.95 8.83
CA SER A 152 -18.00 -17.69 10.07
C SER A 152 -19.32 -18.47 10.14
N THR A 153 -20.05 -18.53 9.03
CA THR A 153 -21.30 -19.30 8.91
C THR A 153 -21.05 -20.81 9.11
N ILE A 154 -20.02 -21.36 8.46
CA ILE A 154 -19.64 -22.77 8.58
C ILE A 154 -19.25 -23.11 10.02
N VAL A 155 -18.42 -22.26 10.65
CA VAL A 155 -17.99 -22.45 12.04
C VAL A 155 -19.18 -22.40 13.00
N SER A 156 -20.12 -21.48 12.82
CA SER A 156 -21.33 -21.39 13.64
C SER A 156 -22.22 -22.64 13.50
N ALA A 157 -22.37 -23.15 12.27
CA ALA A 157 -23.09 -24.40 12.02
C ALA A 157 -22.40 -25.59 12.70
N ALA A 158 -21.07 -25.69 12.58
CA ALA A 158 -20.29 -26.75 13.23
C ALA A 158 -20.40 -26.68 14.77
N ALA A 159 -20.36 -25.48 15.36
CA ALA A 159 -20.55 -25.29 16.80
C ALA A 159 -21.95 -25.73 17.27
N THR A 160 -23.00 -25.41 16.50
CA THR A 160 -24.38 -25.84 16.78
C THR A 160 -24.50 -27.36 16.70
N GLN A 161 -23.88 -27.99 15.70
CA GLN A 161 -23.88 -29.43 15.54
C GLN A 161 -23.13 -30.13 16.68
N LEU A 162 -21.96 -29.60 17.10
CA LEU A 162 -21.24 -30.08 18.27
C LEU A 162 -22.06 -29.96 19.55
N HIS A 163 -22.77 -28.85 19.74
CA HIS A 163 -23.66 -28.66 20.89
C HIS A 163 -24.75 -29.74 20.95
N ALA A 164 -25.38 -30.04 19.82
CA ALA A 164 -26.39 -31.11 19.72
C ALA A 164 -25.79 -32.50 20.02
N THR A 165 -24.57 -32.78 19.55
CA THR A 165 -23.85 -34.02 19.87
C THR A 165 -23.56 -34.12 21.37
N VAL A 166 -23.13 -33.03 22.01
CA VAL A 166 -22.89 -33.00 23.46
C VAL A 166 -24.17 -33.27 24.24
N GLN A 167 -25.30 -32.64 23.89
CA GLN A 167 -26.59 -32.90 24.54
C GLN A 167 -27.02 -34.37 24.41
N SER A 168 -26.82 -34.96 23.24
CA SER A 168 -27.13 -36.38 23.01
C SER A 168 -26.23 -37.28 23.85
N LEU A 169 -24.95 -36.94 23.97
CA LEU A 169 -24.01 -37.68 24.81
C LEU A 169 -24.41 -37.58 26.29
N THR A 170 -24.78 -36.39 26.77
CA THR A 170 -25.29 -36.19 28.14
C THR A 170 -26.49 -37.08 28.42
N ALA A 171 -27.48 -37.10 27.51
CA ALA A 171 -28.67 -37.94 27.65
C ALA A 171 -28.35 -39.45 27.65
N VAL A 172 -27.35 -39.88 26.86
CA VAL A 172 -26.87 -41.27 26.88
C VAL A 172 -26.17 -41.60 28.20
N THR A 173 -25.34 -40.69 28.72
CA THR A 173 -24.66 -40.90 30.01
C THR A 173 -25.61 -40.92 31.19
N GLU A 174 -26.65 -40.08 31.22
CA GLU A 174 -27.69 -40.11 32.25
C GLU A 174 -28.43 -41.44 32.24
N ARG A 175 -28.86 -41.91 31.07
CA ARG A 175 -29.52 -43.21 30.92
C ARG A 175 -28.63 -44.37 31.36
N ALA A 176 -27.36 -44.37 30.97
CA ALA A 176 -26.41 -45.39 31.41
C ALA A 176 -26.22 -45.39 32.93
N SER A 177 -26.27 -44.21 33.58
CA SER A 177 -26.21 -44.08 35.04
C SER A 177 -27.47 -44.64 35.72
N GLU A 178 -28.66 -44.40 35.17
CA GLU A 178 -29.91 -44.99 35.65
C GLU A 178 -29.90 -46.52 35.51
N GLU A 179 -29.56 -47.04 34.33
CA GLU A 179 -29.44 -48.48 34.08
C GLU A 179 -28.41 -49.16 35.02
N THR A 180 -27.32 -48.46 35.33
CA THR A 180 -26.32 -48.96 36.29
C THR A 180 -26.90 -49.03 37.71
N THR A 181 -27.75 -48.08 38.09
CA THR A 181 -28.42 -48.06 39.41
C THR A 181 -29.41 -49.21 39.53
N ASP A 182 -30.25 -49.41 38.51
CA ASP A 182 -31.20 -50.53 38.45
C ASP A 182 -30.49 -51.89 38.49
N ALA A 183 -29.36 -52.00 37.77
CA ALA A 183 -28.55 -53.22 37.78
C ALA A 183 -27.99 -53.54 39.17
N VAL A 184 -27.58 -52.52 39.94
CA VAL A 184 -27.12 -52.69 41.33
C VAL A 184 -28.27 -53.20 42.21
N GLU A 185 -29.49 -52.68 42.07
CA GLU A 185 -30.67 -53.17 42.80
C GLU A 185 -30.97 -54.64 42.47
N PHE A 186 -30.96 -55.00 41.18
CA PHE A 186 -31.13 -56.39 40.74
C PHE A 186 -30.06 -57.32 41.31
N VAL A 187 -28.80 -56.87 41.38
CA VAL A 187 -27.70 -57.63 41.98
C VAL A 187 -27.95 -57.84 43.48
N ASP A 188 -28.38 -56.82 44.21
CA ASP A 188 -28.69 -56.94 45.64
C ASP A 188 -29.82 -57.94 45.88
N GLN A 189 -30.90 -57.85 45.10
CA GLN A 189 -32.04 -58.76 45.20
C GLN A 189 -31.68 -60.20 44.83
N THR A 190 -30.82 -60.39 43.83
CA THR A 190 -30.28 -61.71 43.49
C THR A 190 -29.44 -62.27 44.63
N SER A 191 -28.61 -61.45 45.28
CA SER A 191 -27.79 -61.87 46.42
C SER A 191 -28.67 -62.31 47.59
N GLN A 192 -29.74 -61.56 47.91
CA GLN A 192 -30.72 -61.95 48.92
C GLN A 192 -31.41 -63.29 48.58
N ASN A 193 -31.78 -63.51 47.31
CA ASN A 193 -32.34 -64.78 46.87
C ASN A 193 -31.35 -65.95 47.04
N VAL A 194 -30.06 -65.73 46.74
CA VAL A 194 -29.00 -66.72 46.96
C VAL A 194 -28.87 -67.05 48.46
N ASP A 195 -28.95 -66.05 49.34
CA ASP A 195 -28.92 -66.26 50.80
C ASP A 195 -30.12 -67.11 51.27
N VAL A 196 -31.32 -66.82 50.77
CA VAL A 196 -32.54 -67.60 51.07
C VAL A 196 -32.39 -69.06 50.62
N VAL A 197 -31.83 -69.29 49.42
CA VAL A 197 -31.54 -70.64 48.91
C VAL A 197 -30.51 -71.36 49.79
N ALA A 198 -29.45 -70.67 50.22
CA ALA A 198 -28.44 -71.23 51.11
C ALA A 198 -29.06 -71.65 52.45
N GLN A 199 -29.87 -70.78 53.08
CA GLN A 199 -30.59 -71.10 54.31
C GLN A 199 -31.53 -72.29 54.15
N SER A 200 -32.27 -72.34 53.05
CA SER A 200 -33.18 -73.45 52.74
C SER A 200 -32.42 -74.77 52.58
N THR A 201 -31.23 -74.73 51.97
CA THR A 201 -30.34 -75.90 51.82
C THR A 201 -29.85 -76.41 53.18
N VAL A 202 -29.49 -75.50 54.11
CA VAL A 202 -29.13 -75.87 55.49
C VAL A 202 -30.32 -76.50 56.22
N GLN A 203 -31.51 -75.90 56.10
CA GLN A 203 -32.73 -76.42 56.73
C GLN A 203 -33.13 -77.81 56.20
N LEU A 204 -32.97 -78.03 54.90
CA LEU A 204 -33.13 -79.34 54.27
C LEU A 204 -32.14 -80.36 54.84
N ASN A 205 -30.87 -79.99 55.01
CA ASN A 205 -29.87 -80.87 55.62
C ASN A 205 -30.25 -81.27 57.05
N LEU A 206 -30.66 -80.31 57.89
CA LEU A 206 -31.15 -80.59 59.25
C LEU A 206 -32.38 -81.52 59.24
N SER A 207 -33.31 -81.31 58.30
CA SER A 207 -34.49 -82.16 58.15
C SER A 207 -34.10 -83.59 57.75
N ILE A 208 -33.14 -83.76 56.84
CA ILE A 208 -32.58 -85.07 56.46
C ILE A 208 -31.96 -85.75 57.67
N GLN A 209 -31.16 -85.04 58.47
CA GLN A 209 -30.56 -85.59 59.70
C GLN A 209 -31.64 -86.02 60.72
N GLN A 210 -32.71 -85.25 60.87
CA GLN A 210 -33.84 -85.62 61.73
C GLN A 210 -34.59 -86.86 61.21
N ILE A 211 -34.80 -86.95 59.89
CA ILE A 211 -35.40 -88.14 59.26
C ILE A 211 -34.51 -89.35 59.50
N ASP A 212 -33.20 -89.25 59.27
CA ASP A 212 -32.25 -90.34 59.54
C ASP A 212 -32.31 -90.81 60.99
N SER A 213 -32.35 -89.88 61.95
CA SER A 213 -32.51 -90.20 63.38
C SER A 213 -33.85 -90.90 63.68
N ARG A 214 -34.97 -90.45 63.10
CA ARG A 214 -36.28 -91.09 63.26
C ARG A 214 -36.33 -92.48 62.63
N VAL A 215 -35.70 -92.65 61.46
CA VAL A 215 -35.58 -93.96 60.78
C VAL A 215 -34.76 -94.93 61.62
N LYS A 216 -33.62 -94.49 62.18
CA LYS A 216 -32.82 -95.29 63.14
C LYS A 216 -33.62 -95.68 64.37
N GLN A 217 -34.27 -94.72 65.02
CA GLN A 217 -35.11 -94.97 66.19
C GLN A 217 -36.26 -95.93 65.89
N SER A 218 -36.93 -95.76 64.74
CA SER A 218 -38.00 -96.68 64.30
C SER A 218 -37.46 -98.09 64.06
N THR A 219 -36.24 -98.22 63.55
CA THR A 219 -35.58 -99.53 63.31
C THR A 219 -35.19 -100.19 64.64
N GLU A 220 -34.67 -99.44 65.61
CA GLU A 220 -34.38 -99.93 66.97
C GLU A 220 -35.65 -100.43 67.67
N ILE A 221 -36.76 -99.69 67.60
CA ILE A 221 -38.05 -100.12 68.17
C ILE A 221 -38.52 -101.43 67.52
N VAL A 222 -38.44 -101.54 66.19
CA VAL A 222 -38.79 -102.78 65.48
C VAL A 222 -37.88 -103.93 65.90
N GLN A 223 -36.57 -103.71 66.02
CA GLN A 223 -35.62 -104.75 66.47
C GLN A 223 -35.88 -105.17 67.92
N GLN A 224 -36.21 -104.23 68.80
CA GLN A 224 -36.58 -104.52 70.18
C GLN A 224 -37.88 -105.33 70.24
N ALA A 225 -38.91 -104.93 69.50
CA ALA A 225 -40.18 -105.67 69.42
C ALA A 225 -40.01 -107.09 68.88
N VAL A 226 -39.11 -107.29 67.90
CA VAL A 226 -38.75 -108.63 67.37
C VAL A 226 -37.96 -109.45 68.38
N ASN A 227 -37.07 -108.84 69.16
CA ASN A 227 -36.30 -109.54 70.20
C ASN A 227 -37.15 -109.88 71.45
N GLU A 228 -38.28 -109.19 71.66
CA GLU A 228 -39.23 -109.44 72.75
C GLU A 228 -40.39 -110.40 72.36
N SER A 229 -40.44 -110.86 71.09
CA SER A 229 -41.40 -111.85 70.56
C SER A 229 -40.81 -113.26 70.50
#